data_AF-A0A6C0E6V9-F1
#
_entry.id   AF-A0A6C0E6V9-F1
#
_cell.length_a   1.000
_cell.length_b   1.000
_cell.length_c   1.000
_cell.angle_alpha   90.00
_cell.angle_beta   90.00
_cell.angle_gamma   90.00
#
_symmetry.space_group_name_H-M   'P 1'
#
loop_
_entity.id
_entity.type
_entity.pdbx_description
1 polymer ?
#
loop_
_entity_poly.entity_id
_entity_poly.type
_entity_poly.pdbx_seq_one_letter_code
_entity_poly.pdbx_strand_id
1 'polypeptide(L)'
;MTKNYIIEGGIDFYAELYSSLDNKNIENQIDETDKNVCLITDDPLEAKSVTLTCNHKFNYVPLYKDLVNHKRKFNTMESTGALKHGEIRCPYCRHKQQFILPYYAELGLPKVSGVNEVYKYEPPTPYPYYNNIKKCDFVETFPFLQDVSAADNLVTLSCKKYGYKFAGFEDGDEHSEKYYCCEHKRFITKQHKQDVRDKLKAAKEAEKKLKKEEAIKAKEEAMEQKKLLKAESKSNDKSKSNVKVSENVYSDENTIVCVGCQQYLVSGPRKGLQCNLNVFQDDRCKRHYDKKTS
;
A
#
# COMPACT_ATOMS: atom_id res chain seq x y z
N MET A 1 -4.78 -35.81 33.53
CA MET A 1 -4.04 -36.96 32.95
C MET A 1 -2.62 -36.92 33.49
N THR A 2 -2.37 -37.62 34.59
CA THR A 2 -1.07 -37.72 35.26
C THR A 2 -0.30 -38.89 34.66
N LYS A 3 0.68 -38.60 33.80
CA LYS A 3 1.64 -39.61 33.37
C LYS A 3 2.80 -39.60 34.36
N ASN A 4 2.74 -40.49 35.34
CA ASN A 4 3.88 -40.79 36.20
C ASN A 4 4.82 -41.67 35.38
N TYR A 5 5.88 -41.07 34.83
CA TYR A 5 6.89 -41.81 34.07
C TYR A 5 7.93 -42.35 35.05
N ILE A 6 7.93 -43.66 35.25
CA ILE A 6 9.03 -44.37 35.92
C ILE A 6 10.12 -44.55 34.87
N ILE A 7 11.32 -43.98 35.09
CA ILE A 7 12.47 -44.17 34.21
C ILE A 7 13.07 -45.56 34.50
N GLU A 8 13.56 -46.26 33.48
CA GLU A 8 14.19 -47.58 33.61
C GLU A 8 15.29 -47.55 34.68
N GLY A 9 15.04 -48.22 35.82
CA GLY A 9 15.88 -48.13 37.03
C GLY A 9 15.09 -47.96 38.34
N GLY A 10 13.78 -47.74 38.29
CA GLY A 10 12.92 -47.66 39.49
C GLY A 10 13.05 -46.35 40.26
N ILE A 11 13.69 -45.35 39.67
CA ILE A 11 13.81 -44.00 40.22
C ILE A 11 12.64 -43.17 39.68
N ASP A 12 11.76 -42.74 40.59
CA ASP A 12 10.70 -41.78 40.28
C ASP A 12 11.31 -40.37 40.29
N PHE A 13 11.71 -39.90 39.09
CA PHE A 13 12.33 -38.60 38.87
C PHE A 13 11.56 -37.45 39.54
N TYR A 14 10.22 -37.51 39.50
CA TYR A 14 9.39 -36.48 40.10
C TYR A 14 9.41 -36.58 41.63
N ALA A 15 9.40 -37.79 42.20
CA ALA A 15 9.51 -37.98 43.64
C ALA A 15 10.83 -37.41 44.19
N GLU A 16 11.95 -37.60 43.49
CA GLU A 16 13.25 -37.05 43.92
C GLU A 16 13.33 -35.53 43.77
N LEU A 17 12.74 -34.98 42.70
CA LEU A 17 12.61 -33.54 42.50
C LEU A 17 11.75 -32.88 43.60
N TYR A 18 10.61 -33.48 43.95
CA TYR A 18 9.73 -32.98 45.01
C TYR A 18 10.30 -33.21 46.41
N SER A 19 11.06 -34.29 46.64
CA SER A 19 11.76 -34.51 47.92
C SER A 19 12.75 -33.38 48.25
N SER A 20 13.33 -32.76 47.22
CA SER A 20 14.21 -31.58 47.39
C SER A 20 13.45 -30.30 47.76
N LEU A 21 12.18 -30.20 47.34
CA LEU A 21 11.30 -29.06 47.58
C LEU A 21 10.49 -29.19 48.89
N ASP A 22 10.11 -30.42 49.26
CA ASP A 22 9.29 -30.75 50.43
C ASP A 22 10.08 -30.84 51.75
N ASN A 23 11.34 -30.39 51.77
CA ASN A 23 12.04 -30.07 53.01
C ASN A 23 11.34 -28.87 53.68
N LYS A 24 10.21 -29.14 54.34
CA LYS A 24 9.34 -28.24 55.12
C LYS A 24 10.03 -27.57 56.32
N ASN A 25 11.37 -27.61 56.38
CA ASN A 25 12.19 -26.79 57.27
C ASN A 25 12.75 -25.53 56.58
N ILE A 26 12.45 -25.30 55.29
CA ILE A 26 12.88 -24.08 54.56
C ILE A 26 11.75 -23.02 54.49
N GLU A 27 10.56 -23.28 55.03
CA GLU A 27 9.47 -22.29 55.06
C GLU A 27 9.61 -21.22 56.17
N ASN A 28 10.65 -21.26 57.01
CA ASN A 28 10.87 -20.27 58.08
C ASN A 28 12.30 -19.69 58.16
N GLN A 29 13.11 -19.81 57.10
CA GLN A 29 14.37 -19.05 56.95
C GLN A 29 14.58 -18.61 55.49
N ILE A 30 13.56 -18.03 54.87
CA ILE A 30 13.83 -17.13 53.75
C ILE A 30 14.28 -15.82 54.39
N ASP A 31 15.52 -15.82 54.87
CA ASP A 31 16.21 -14.61 55.28
C ASP A 31 16.15 -13.62 54.12
N GLU A 32 16.04 -12.32 54.42
CA GLU A 32 16.04 -11.23 53.44
C GLU A 32 17.31 -11.20 52.54
N THR A 33 18.23 -12.14 52.74
CA THR A 33 19.49 -12.38 52.03
C THR A 33 19.31 -12.86 50.60
N ASP A 34 18.26 -13.62 50.27
CA ASP A 34 18.09 -14.20 48.92
C ASP A 34 17.67 -13.18 47.85
N LYS A 35 17.21 -11.98 48.24
CA LYS A 35 16.89 -10.89 47.31
C LYS A 35 18.09 -10.03 46.94
N ASN A 36 19.25 -10.33 47.52
CA ASN A 36 20.49 -9.56 47.35
C ASN A 36 21.56 -10.34 46.60
N VAL A 37 21.17 -11.22 45.68
CA VAL A 37 22.09 -11.90 44.76
C VAL A 37 21.92 -11.44 43.31
N CYS A 38 23.01 -11.48 42.56
CA CYS A 38 23.07 -11.17 41.15
C CYS A 38 22.58 -12.37 40.31
N LEU A 39 21.48 -12.21 39.56
CA LEU A 39 20.89 -13.30 38.75
C LEU A 39 21.72 -13.77 37.53
N ILE A 40 22.99 -13.32 37.40
CA ILE A 40 23.93 -13.77 36.36
C ILE A 40 25.05 -14.60 36.96
N THR A 41 25.54 -14.24 38.14
CA THR A 41 26.71 -14.89 38.77
C THR A 41 26.40 -15.58 40.08
N ASP A 42 25.18 -15.40 40.60
CA ASP A 42 24.71 -15.85 41.91
C ASP A 42 25.53 -15.29 43.10
N ASP A 43 26.37 -14.28 42.85
CA ASP A 43 27.13 -13.57 43.88
C ASP A 43 26.26 -12.52 44.60
N PRO A 44 26.63 -12.12 45.84
CA PRO A 44 26.00 -10.99 46.51
C PRO A 44 26.02 -9.71 45.66
N LEU A 45 24.97 -8.90 45.78
CA LEU A 45 24.86 -7.62 45.09
C LEU A 45 25.90 -6.64 45.63
N GLU A 46 26.72 -6.11 44.74
CA GLU A 46 27.70 -5.09 45.07
C GLU A 46 27.05 -3.71 45.24
N ALA A 47 27.81 -2.76 45.80
CA ALA A 47 27.39 -1.36 45.96
C ALA A 47 26.97 -0.70 44.62
N LYS A 48 27.53 -1.18 43.50
CA LYS A 48 27.19 -0.73 42.13
C LYS A 48 26.25 -1.72 41.44
N SER A 49 25.27 -2.25 42.15
CA SER A 49 24.22 -3.06 41.53
C SER A 49 23.27 -2.18 40.71
N VAL A 50 22.76 -2.75 39.62
CA VAL A 50 21.84 -2.10 38.70
C VAL A 50 20.50 -2.83 38.75
N THR A 51 19.43 -2.07 38.98
CA THR A 51 18.06 -2.58 38.90
C THR A 51 17.45 -2.14 37.56
N LEU A 52 17.05 -3.10 36.74
CA LEU A 52 16.38 -2.85 35.46
C LEU A 52 14.89 -2.54 35.66
N THR A 53 14.21 -1.97 34.66
CA THR A 53 12.76 -1.65 34.77
C THR A 53 11.85 -2.88 34.88
N CYS A 54 12.40 -4.06 34.61
CA CYS A 54 11.76 -5.36 34.80
C CYS A 54 11.99 -5.92 36.21
N ASN A 55 12.47 -5.10 37.15
CA ASN A 55 12.75 -5.42 38.55
C ASN A 55 13.87 -6.45 38.80
N HIS A 56 14.60 -6.85 37.77
CA HIS A 56 15.76 -7.73 37.92
C HIS A 56 17.00 -6.93 38.32
N LYS A 57 17.74 -7.43 39.31
CA LYS A 57 18.95 -6.82 39.85
C LYS A 57 20.18 -7.60 39.41
N PHE A 58 21.23 -6.88 39.04
CA PHE A 58 22.48 -7.45 38.59
C PHE A 58 23.67 -6.63 39.08
N ASN A 59 24.81 -7.29 39.25
CA ASN A 59 26.08 -6.59 39.40
C ASN A 59 26.47 -5.92 38.08
N TYR A 60 27.10 -4.75 38.18
CA TYR A 60 27.42 -3.94 37.01
C TYR A 60 28.34 -4.69 36.04
N VAL A 61 29.40 -5.34 36.54
CA VAL A 61 30.42 -5.97 35.70
C VAL A 61 29.84 -7.14 34.88
N PRO A 62 29.11 -8.11 35.48
CA PRO A 62 28.45 -9.17 34.70
C PRO A 62 27.45 -8.62 33.69
N LEU A 63 26.60 -7.66 34.09
CA LEU A 63 25.60 -7.06 33.20
C LEU A 63 26.26 -6.34 32.02
N TYR A 64 27.32 -5.58 32.27
CA TYR A 64 28.09 -4.89 31.23
C TYR A 64 28.66 -5.87 30.20
N LYS A 65 29.27 -6.97 30.65
CA LYS A 65 29.85 -7.98 29.76
C LYS A 65 28.79 -8.63 28.87
N ASP A 66 27.63 -8.96 29.44
CA ASP A 66 26.51 -9.52 28.68
C ASP A 66 26.00 -8.54 27.60
N LEU A 67 25.77 -7.28 27.97
CA LEU A 67 25.31 -6.24 27.04
C LEU A 67 26.33 -5.96 25.93
N VAL A 68 27.63 -5.92 26.25
CA VAL A 68 28.69 -5.77 25.23
C VAL A 68 28.68 -6.94 24.25
N ASN A 69 28.53 -8.16 24.75
CA ASN A 69 28.46 -9.35 23.89
C ASN A 69 27.22 -9.29 22.99
N HIS A 70 26.06 -8.93 23.54
CA HIS A 70 24.81 -8.80 22.79
C HIS A 70 24.92 -7.79 21.65
N LYS A 71 25.52 -6.62 21.90
CA LYS A 71 25.66 -5.55 20.89
C LYS A 71 26.74 -5.84 19.85
N ARG A 72 27.81 -6.55 20.21
CA ARG A 72 28.92 -6.86 19.28
C ARG A 72 28.71 -8.12 18.47
N LYS A 73 28.17 -9.17 19.10
CA LYS A 73 27.94 -10.49 18.49
C LYS A 73 26.45 -10.73 18.40
N PHE A 74 25.79 -10.00 17.48
CA PHE A 74 24.37 -10.20 17.26
C PHE A 74 24.11 -11.61 16.74
N ASN A 75 23.29 -12.38 17.45
CA ASN A 75 22.88 -13.71 17.02
C ASN A 75 21.69 -13.59 16.07
N THR A 76 21.88 -13.98 14.80
CA THR A 76 20.83 -13.97 13.77
C THR A 76 19.60 -14.81 14.17
N MET A 77 19.75 -15.76 15.07
CA MET A 77 18.66 -16.60 15.58
C MET A 77 17.83 -15.95 16.70
N GLU A 78 18.21 -14.76 17.18
CA GLU A 78 17.47 -14.09 18.24
C GLU A 78 16.23 -13.38 17.69
N SER A 79 15.06 -14.01 17.88
CA SER A 79 13.75 -13.55 17.38
C SER A 79 13.38 -12.11 17.77
N THR A 80 14.03 -11.54 18.79
CA THR A 80 13.70 -10.20 19.29
C THR A 80 14.31 -9.09 18.43
N GLY A 81 15.18 -9.39 17.46
CA GLY A 81 15.82 -8.42 16.57
C GLY A 81 16.89 -7.56 17.26
N ALA A 82 17.72 -6.88 16.47
CA ALA A 82 18.82 -6.06 16.97
C ALA A 82 18.35 -4.95 17.92
N LEU A 83 19.13 -4.69 18.98
CA LEU A 83 18.89 -3.56 19.88
C LEU A 83 19.38 -2.27 19.22
N LYS A 84 18.65 -1.17 19.42
CA LYS A 84 19.15 0.15 19.04
C LYS A 84 20.28 0.60 19.98
N HIS A 85 21.00 1.67 19.60
CA HIS A 85 22.10 2.21 20.41
C HIS A 85 21.68 2.57 21.83
N GLY A 86 20.50 3.19 22.03
CA GLY A 86 19.97 3.55 23.36
C GLY A 86 19.13 2.48 24.04
N GLU A 87 19.10 1.25 23.52
CA GLU A 87 18.30 0.15 24.09
C GLU A 87 19.20 -0.93 24.69
N ILE A 88 18.82 -1.44 25.86
CA ILE A 88 19.43 -2.61 26.50
C ILE A 88 18.38 -3.70 26.69
N ARG A 89 18.84 -4.94 26.88
CA ARG A 89 18.01 -6.10 27.12
C ARG A 89 18.35 -6.70 28.48
N CYS A 90 17.34 -7.08 29.25
CA CYS A 90 17.56 -7.83 30.47
C CYS A 90 18.07 -9.25 30.14
N PRO A 91 19.19 -9.71 30.72
CA PRO A 91 19.72 -11.06 30.47
C PRO A 91 18.77 -12.17 30.93
N TYR A 92 18.02 -11.93 32.00
CA TYR A 92 17.10 -12.90 32.59
C TYR A 92 15.77 -12.98 31.83
N CYS A 93 14.97 -11.91 31.85
CA CYS A 93 13.63 -11.92 31.26
C CYS A 93 13.56 -11.46 29.80
N ARG A 94 14.70 -11.09 29.20
CA ARG A 94 14.78 -10.71 27.77
C ARG A 94 13.99 -9.45 27.37
N HIS A 95 13.42 -8.73 28.34
CA HIS A 95 12.69 -7.48 28.13
C HIS A 95 13.63 -6.36 27.65
N LYS A 96 13.19 -5.61 26.63
CA LYS A 96 13.95 -4.48 26.05
C LYS A 96 13.57 -3.19 26.75
N GLN A 97 14.56 -2.36 27.08
CA GLN A 97 14.38 -1.11 27.81
C GLN A 97 15.18 0.00 27.12
N GLN A 98 14.64 1.21 27.10
CA GLN A 98 15.28 2.40 26.51
C GLN A 98 16.12 3.12 27.57
N PHE A 99 17.18 2.47 28.03
CA PHE A 99 18.11 2.98 29.03
C PHE A 99 19.51 2.47 28.70
N ILE A 100 20.54 3.20 29.12
CA ILE A 100 21.95 2.80 29.00
C ILE A 100 22.58 2.77 30.38
N LEU A 101 23.59 1.94 30.58
CA LEU A 101 24.27 1.87 31.86
C LEU A 101 25.05 3.17 32.15
N PRO A 102 25.08 3.64 33.40
CA PRO A 102 25.94 4.74 33.81
C PRO A 102 27.42 4.34 33.77
N TYR A 103 28.29 5.22 33.28
CA TYR A 103 29.73 4.98 33.27
C TYR A 103 30.37 5.20 34.65
N TYR A 104 31.06 4.18 35.16
CA TYR A 104 31.86 4.28 36.39
C TYR A 104 33.36 4.15 36.07
N ALA A 105 34.11 5.25 36.18
CA ALA A 105 35.55 5.28 35.91
C ALA A 105 36.35 4.36 36.86
N GLU A 106 35.91 4.23 38.10
CA GLU A 106 36.53 3.41 39.14
C GLU A 106 36.58 1.91 38.82
N LEU A 107 35.69 1.42 37.94
CA LEU A 107 35.65 0.00 37.57
C LEU A 107 36.68 -0.35 36.48
N GLY A 108 37.40 0.63 35.93
CA GLY A 108 38.40 0.41 34.88
C GLY A 108 37.85 -0.17 33.57
N LEU A 109 36.53 -0.13 33.36
CA LEU A 109 35.87 -0.70 32.18
C LEU A 109 35.92 0.28 31.00
N PRO A 110 36.14 -0.20 29.76
CA PRO A 110 36.20 0.66 28.59
C PRO A 110 34.82 1.26 28.27
N LYS A 111 34.83 2.48 27.72
CA LYS A 111 33.63 3.11 27.16
C LYS A 111 33.24 2.40 25.87
N VAL A 112 31.98 2.00 25.77
CA VAL A 112 31.37 1.31 24.65
C VAL A 112 30.07 2.04 24.34
N SER A 113 30.03 2.64 23.15
CA SER A 113 28.90 3.42 22.68
C SER A 113 27.62 2.58 22.65
N GLY A 114 26.57 3.09 23.27
CA GLY A 114 25.28 2.41 23.41
C GLY A 114 25.21 1.34 24.50
N VAL A 115 26.26 1.13 25.30
CA VAL A 115 26.21 0.29 26.51
C VAL A 115 26.37 1.16 27.76
N ASN A 116 27.55 1.76 27.94
CA ASN A 116 27.87 2.62 29.08
C ASN A 116 28.18 4.07 28.68
N GLU A 117 28.17 4.37 27.39
CA GLU A 117 28.34 5.72 26.86
C GLU A 117 27.18 6.05 25.93
N VAL A 118 26.62 7.26 26.09
CA VAL A 118 25.59 7.77 25.18
C VAL A 118 26.17 7.76 23.77
N TYR A 119 25.47 7.10 22.85
CA TYR A 119 25.84 7.13 21.45
C TYR A 119 25.71 8.56 20.93
N LYS A 120 26.86 9.22 20.72
CA LYS A 120 26.91 10.50 20.00
C LYS A 120 26.69 10.18 18.53
N TYR A 121 25.50 10.45 18.04
CA TYR A 121 25.27 10.49 16.61
C TYR A 121 26.00 11.72 16.08
N GLU A 122 27.26 11.56 15.71
CA GLU A 122 27.86 12.43 14.73
C GLU A 122 27.24 12.00 13.41
N PRO A 123 26.38 12.83 12.78
CA PRO A 123 25.94 12.53 11.43
C PRO A 123 27.19 12.26 10.61
N PRO A 124 27.25 11.17 9.81
CA PRO A 124 28.36 10.99 8.90
C PRO A 124 28.54 12.31 8.17
N THR A 125 29.74 12.89 8.26
CA THR A 125 30.13 14.10 7.53
C THR A 125 29.48 14.02 6.16
N PRO A 126 28.74 15.04 5.72
CA PRO A 126 27.91 14.93 4.53
C PRO A 126 28.80 14.37 3.43
N TYR A 127 28.54 13.12 3.04
CA TYR A 127 29.16 12.50 1.89
C TYR A 127 29.17 13.54 0.76
N PRO A 128 30.25 13.67 -0.02
CA PRO A 128 30.42 14.71 -1.04
C PRO A 128 29.34 14.71 -2.15
N TYR A 129 28.33 13.84 -2.08
CA TYR A 129 27.13 13.82 -2.91
C TYR A 129 25.98 14.71 -2.42
N TYR A 130 26.08 15.37 -1.25
CA TYR A 130 24.93 16.05 -0.62
C TYR A 130 24.71 17.52 -0.98
N ASN A 131 25.48 18.10 -1.92
CA ASN A 131 25.30 19.50 -2.32
C ASN A 131 23.97 19.81 -3.04
N ASN A 132 23.17 18.79 -3.34
CA ASN A 132 21.89 18.92 -4.06
C ASN A 132 20.65 18.61 -3.21
N ILE A 133 20.78 18.47 -1.88
CA ILE A 133 19.61 18.31 -1.01
C ILE A 133 19.00 19.68 -0.75
N LYS A 134 17.85 19.95 -1.36
CA LYS A 134 17.02 21.12 -1.06
C LYS A 134 15.79 20.70 -0.26
N LYS A 135 15.12 21.67 0.39
CA LYS A 135 13.83 21.40 1.03
C LYS A 135 12.83 20.93 -0.03
N CYS A 136 11.90 20.08 0.36
CA CYS A 136 10.87 19.60 -0.55
C CYS A 136 9.93 20.75 -0.94
N ASP A 137 9.76 20.99 -2.24
CA ASP A 137 8.92 22.05 -2.82
C ASP A 137 7.42 21.68 -2.86
N PHE A 138 7.02 20.67 -2.08
CA PHE A 138 5.62 20.26 -2.02
C PHE A 138 4.87 21.13 -1.02
N VAL A 139 3.77 21.70 -1.50
CA VAL A 139 2.87 22.56 -0.73
C VAL A 139 1.46 22.02 -0.89
N GLU A 140 0.80 21.70 0.23
CA GLU A 140 -0.63 21.40 0.25
C GLU A 140 -1.40 22.66 0.58
N THR A 141 -2.42 22.96 -0.23
CA THR A 141 -3.32 24.08 -0.03
C THR A 141 -4.60 23.55 0.63
N PHE A 142 -4.90 24.04 1.83
CA PHE A 142 -6.11 23.66 2.55
C PHE A 142 -7.09 24.84 2.54
N PRO A 143 -8.28 24.69 1.92
CA PRO A 143 -9.29 25.76 1.87
C PRO A 143 -10.11 25.93 3.17
N PHE A 144 -9.74 25.27 4.28
CA PHE A 144 -10.63 25.11 5.44
C PHE A 144 -9.97 25.34 6.80
N LEU A 145 -9.33 26.50 6.99
CA LEU A 145 -9.11 27.03 8.34
C LEU A 145 -9.86 28.36 8.43
N GLN A 146 -11.10 28.26 8.89
CA GLN A 146 -12.07 29.34 9.12
C GLN A 146 -11.55 30.35 10.16
N ASP A 147 -11.41 31.62 9.80
CA ASP A 147 -12.49 32.61 9.93
C ASP A 147 -12.02 34.02 9.51
N VAL A 148 -13.00 34.84 9.13
CA VAL A 148 -12.95 36.31 8.88
C VAL A 148 -12.55 36.77 7.45
N SER A 149 -13.59 36.85 6.61
CA SER A 149 -13.88 37.94 5.66
C SER A 149 -12.81 38.43 4.67
N ALA A 150 -12.05 37.53 4.04
CA ALA A 150 -11.33 37.87 2.82
C ALA A 150 -11.22 36.63 1.93
N ALA A 151 -11.46 36.78 0.63
CA ALA A 151 -11.41 35.70 -0.36
C ALA A 151 -10.00 35.08 -0.58
N ASP A 152 -9.02 35.43 0.25
CA ASP A 152 -7.59 35.20 -0.04
C ASP A 152 -6.82 34.40 1.04
N ASN A 153 -7.48 33.84 2.06
CA ASN A 153 -6.78 33.09 3.12
C ASN A 153 -6.63 31.59 2.78
N LEU A 154 -5.83 31.25 1.76
CA LEU A 154 -5.36 29.87 1.56
C LEU A 154 -4.24 29.55 2.56
N VAL A 155 -4.50 28.65 3.50
CA VAL A 155 -3.43 28.11 4.36
C VAL A 155 -2.62 27.11 3.55
N THR A 156 -1.34 27.41 3.35
CA THR A 156 -0.38 26.54 2.67
C THR A 156 0.50 25.82 3.68
N LEU A 157 0.54 24.49 3.60
CA LEU A 157 1.41 23.65 4.41
C LEU A 157 2.55 23.10 3.55
N SER A 158 3.78 23.52 3.87
CA SER A 158 4.98 23.05 3.20
C SER A 158 5.55 21.80 3.86
N CYS A 159 6.13 20.91 3.05
CA CYS A 159 6.78 19.70 3.54
C CYS A 159 8.04 20.02 4.36
N LYS A 160 8.15 19.44 5.56
CA LYS A 160 9.34 19.57 6.43
C LYS A 160 10.53 18.68 6.01
N LYS A 161 10.34 17.77 5.05
CA LYS A 161 11.38 16.84 4.59
C LYS A 161 12.23 17.48 3.49
N TYR A 162 13.44 16.93 3.31
CA TYR A 162 14.29 17.31 2.19
C TYR A 162 14.02 16.44 0.95
N GLY A 163 14.27 17.00 -0.21
CA GLY A 163 14.03 16.41 -1.51
C GLY A 163 15.24 16.45 -2.43
N TYR A 164 15.10 15.76 -3.57
CA TYR A 164 16.08 15.75 -4.66
C TYR A 164 15.38 16.09 -5.97
N LYS A 165 16.15 16.63 -6.93
CA LYS A 165 15.66 16.94 -8.28
C LYS A 165 15.31 15.65 -9.02
N PHE A 166 14.18 15.64 -9.70
CA PHE A 166 13.67 14.46 -10.39
C PHE A 166 13.94 14.54 -11.91
N ALA A 167 14.41 13.44 -12.50
CA ALA A 167 14.77 13.35 -13.93
C ALA A 167 13.72 12.63 -14.79
N GLY A 168 12.42 12.81 -14.50
CA GLY A 168 11.35 12.09 -15.20
C GLY A 168 10.12 12.91 -15.56
N PHE A 169 10.27 14.23 -15.61
CA PHE A 169 9.32 15.15 -16.23
C PHE A 169 9.92 15.64 -17.55
N GLU A 170 9.08 15.97 -18.52
CA GLU A 170 9.54 16.50 -19.80
C GLU A 170 10.04 17.95 -19.61
N ASP A 171 10.95 18.40 -20.46
CA ASP A 171 11.47 19.76 -20.40
C ASP A 171 10.31 20.75 -20.65
N GLY A 172 10.05 21.61 -19.65
CA GLY A 172 8.92 22.54 -19.66
C GLY A 172 7.78 22.18 -18.69
N ASP A 173 7.81 21.00 -18.06
CA ASP A 173 6.87 20.66 -16.98
C ASP A 173 7.16 21.45 -15.70
N GLU A 174 6.10 21.88 -15.01
CA GLU A 174 6.18 22.67 -13.76
C GLU A 174 6.96 21.94 -12.64
N HIS A 175 7.11 20.63 -12.74
CA HIS A 175 7.78 19.78 -11.76
C HIS A 175 9.23 19.42 -12.12
N SER A 176 9.72 19.79 -13.30
CA SER A 176 11.06 19.44 -13.83
C SER A 176 12.20 20.07 -13.03
N GLU A 177 12.00 21.28 -12.50
CA GLU A 177 13.01 22.02 -11.72
C GLU A 177 12.84 21.88 -10.20
N LYS A 178 11.75 21.24 -9.74
CA LYS A 178 11.37 21.14 -8.32
C LYS A 178 12.02 19.94 -7.62
N TYR A 179 12.18 20.06 -6.31
CA TYR A 179 12.80 19.07 -5.43
C TYR A 179 11.72 18.41 -4.56
N TYR A 180 11.62 17.08 -4.61
CA TYR A 180 10.61 16.33 -3.86
C TYR A 180 11.22 15.29 -2.93
N CYS A 181 10.63 15.11 -1.75
CA CYS A 181 10.96 13.98 -0.88
C CYS A 181 10.45 12.67 -1.49
N CYS A 182 10.88 11.52 -0.98
CA CYS A 182 10.51 10.22 -1.55
C CYS A 182 8.99 9.96 -1.59
N GLU A 183 8.24 10.46 -0.60
CA GLU A 183 6.79 10.33 -0.53
C GLU A 183 6.09 11.23 -1.55
N HIS A 184 6.41 12.53 -1.54
CA HIS A 184 5.83 13.48 -2.49
C HIS A 184 6.23 13.20 -3.93
N LYS A 185 7.42 12.64 -4.16
CA LYS A 185 7.80 12.10 -5.47
C LYS A 185 6.79 11.07 -5.96
N ARG A 186 6.45 10.07 -5.14
CA ARG A 186 5.48 9.04 -5.52
C ARG A 186 4.11 9.65 -5.81
N PHE A 187 3.71 10.64 -5.02
CA PHE A 187 2.44 11.33 -5.18
C PHE A 187 2.37 12.13 -6.49
N ILE A 188 3.32 13.03 -6.74
CA ILE A 188 3.36 13.85 -7.96
C ILE A 188 3.49 12.98 -9.22
N THR A 189 4.35 11.95 -9.20
CA THR A 189 4.45 11.01 -10.34
C THR A 189 3.12 10.30 -10.61
N LYS A 190 2.35 9.97 -9.57
CA LYS A 190 1.03 9.35 -9.73
C LYS A 190 0.02 10.32 -10.32
N GLN A 191 -0.02 11.57 -9.85
CA GLN A 191 -0.88 12.62 -10.40
C GLN A 191 -0.56 12.90 -11.86
N HIS A 192 0.71 13.13 -12.19
CA HIS A 192 1.14 13.39 -13.57
C HIS A 192 0.74 12.25 -14.53
N LYS A 193 0.93 10.99 -14.12
CA LYS A 193 0.49 9.83 -14.91
C LYS A 193 -1.02 9.78 -15.09
N GLN A 194 -1.78 10.25 -14.11
CA GLN A 194 -3.24 10.33 -14.20
C GLN A 194 -3.66 11.44 -15.17
N ASP A 195 -3.06 12.63 -15.05
CA ASP A 195 -3.35 13.79 -15.91
C ASP A 195 -3.04 13.49 -17.37
N VAL A 196 -1.90 12.85 -17.65
CA VAL A 196 -1.55 12.40 -19.01
C VAL A 196 -2.60 11.42 -19.55
N ARG A 197 -3.05 10.46 -18.74
CA ARG A 197 -4.09 9.50 -19.14
C ARG A 197 -5.42 10.19 -19.42
N ASP A 198 -5.79 11.17 -18.61
CA ASP A 198 -7.08 11.86 -18.76
C ASP A 198 -7.06 12.84 -19.93
N LYS A 199 -5.94 13.53 -20.17
CA LYS A 199 -5.71 14.32 -21.40
C LYS A 199 -5.82 13.45 -22.66
N LEU A 200 -5.20 12.25 -22.65
CA LEU A 200 -5.28 11.32 -23.78
C LEU A 200 -6.71 10.79 -24.03
N LYS A 201 -7.48 10.54 -22.96
CA LYS A 201 -8.90 10.14 -23.09
C LYS A 201 -9.74 11.28 -23.65
N ALA A 202 -9.57 12.50 -23.14
CA ALA A 202 -10.29 13.67 -23.61
C ALA A 202 -10.00 13.96 -25.09
N ALA A 203 -8.75 13.86 -25.53
CA ALA A 203 -8.37 14.01 -26.93
C ALA A 203 -9.03 12.97 -27.84
N LYS A 204 -9.04 11.68 -27.45
CA LYS A 204 -9.72 10.61 -28.19
C LYS A 204 -11.25 10.83 -28.26
N GLU A 205 -11.85 11.33 -27.20
CA GLU A 205 -13.28 11.64 -27.18
C GLU A 205 -13.62 12.82 -28.09
N ALA A 206 -12.80 13.88 -28.08
CA ALA A 206 -12.94 15.03 -28.97
C ALA A 206 -12.81 14.63 -30.44
N GLU A 207 -11.80 13.81 -30.79
CA GLU A 207 -11.63 13.29 -32.16
C GLU A 207 -12.85 12.47 -32.62
N LYS A 208 -13.41 11.64 -31.72
CA LYS A 208 -14.61 10.86 -32.02
C LYS A 208 -15.85 11.74 -32.23
N LYS A 209 -15.98 12.85 -31.51
CA LYS A 209 -17.08 13.81 -31.68
C LYS A 209 -16.94 14.53 -33.02
N LEU A 210 -15.75 15.01 -33.36
CA LEU A 210 -15.47 15.66 -34.65
C LEU A 210 -15.83 14.76 -35.84
N LYS A 211 -15.37 13.49 -35.83
CA LYS A 211 -15.69 12.51 -36.89
C LYS A 211 -17.19 12.23 -37.03
N LYS A 212 -17.94 12.26 -35.92
CA LYS A 212 -19.40 12.09 -35.95
C LYS A 212 -20.09 13.31 -36.54
N GLU A 213 -19.66 14.51 -36.18
CA GLU A 213 -20.20 15.76 -36.72
C GLU A 213 -19.93 15.89 -38.23
N GLU A 214 -18.71 15.57 -38.67
CA GLU A 214 -18.35 15.52 -40.10
C GLU A 214 -19.19 14.49 -40.87
N ALA A 215 -19.42 13.30 -40.31
CA ALA A 215 -20.27 12.29 -40.93
C ALA A 215 -21.76 12.69 -41.01
N ILE A 216 -22.25 13.51 -40.06
CA ILE A 216 -23.61 14.05 -40.12
C ILE A 216 -23.70 15.10 -41.24
N LYS A 217 -22.77 16.06 -41.29
CA LYS A 217 -22.73 17.09 -42.34
C LYS A 217 -22.65 16.49 -43.74
N ALA A 218 -21.76 15.50 -43.94
CA ALA A 218 -21.63 14.81 -45.22
C ALA A 218 -22.92 14.08 -45.66
N LYS A 219 -23.70 13.54 -44.70
CA LYS A 219 -25.00 12.90 -45.01
C LYS A 219 -26.06 13.93 -45.39
N GLU A 220 -26.08 15.09 -44.74
CA GLU A 220 -27.00 16.18 -45.05
C GLU A 220 -26.73 16.74 -46.45
N GLU A 221 -25.47 17.04 -46.76
CA GLU A 221 -25.03 17.50 -48.08
C GLU A 221 -25.38 16.49 -49.19
N ALA A 222 -25.14 15.19 -48.96
CA ALA A 222 -25.49 14.15 -49.92
C ALA A 222 -27.01 14.02 -50.13
N MET A 223 -27.82 14.27 -49.08
CA MET A 223 -29.28 14.28 -49.22
C MET A 223 -29.76 15.51 -50.00
N GLU A 224 -29.15 16.66 -49.79
CA GLU A 224 -29.46 17.90 -50.51
C GLU A 224 -29.11 17.81 -51.99
N GLN A 225 -27.92 17.32 -52.33
CA GLN A 225 -27.52 17.05 -53.72
C GLN A 225 -28.49 16.09 -54.42
N LYS A 226 -28.93 15.02 -53.74
CA LYS A 226 -29.95 14.10 -54.28
C LYS A 226 -31.30 14.77 -54.52
N LYS A 227 -31.70 15.75 -53.70
CA LYS A 227 -32.95 16.50 -53.90
C LYS A 227 -32.85 17.41 -55.12
N LEU A 228 -31.71 18.10 -55.30
CA LEU A 228 -31.46 18.96 -56.46
C LEU A 228 -31.46 18.14 -57.77
N LEU A 229 -30.73 17.01 -57.82
CA LEU A 229 -30.72 16.12 -58.98
C LEU A 229 -32.12 15.58 -59.34
N LYS A 230 -32.95 15.25 -58.32
CA LYS A 230 -34.34 14.83 -58.54
C LYS A 230 -35.22 15.97 -59.07
N ALA A 231 -34.97 17.21 -58.66
CA ALA A 231 -35.70 18.38 -59.17
C ALA A 231 -35.33 18.67 -60.64
N GLU A 232 -34.06 18.54 -60.99
CA GLU A 232 -33.55 18.68 -62.37
C GLU A 232 -34.06 17.57 -63.29
N SER A 233 -34.20 16.33 -62.80
CA SER A 233 -34.81 15.25 -63.60
C SER A 233 -36.30 15.47 -63.89
N LYS A 234 -37.02 16.25 -63.05
CA LYS A 234 -38.45 16.55 -63.24
C LYS A 234 -38.71 17.70 -64.21
N SER A 235 -37.73 18.57 -64.47
CA SER A 235 -37.87 19.64 -65.46
C SER A 235 -37.62 19.17 -66.90
N ASN A 236 -37.03 17.98 -67.09
CA ASN A 236 -36.74 17.41 -68.42
C ASN A 236 -37.84 16.48 -68.97
N ASP A 237 -38.91 16.21 -68.21
CA ASP A 237 -39.98 15.26 -68.57
C ASP A 237 -41.25 15.96 -69.15
N LYS A 238 -41.07 17.09 -69.84
CA LYS A 238 -42.09 17.62 -70.76
C LYS A 238 -41.88 17.06 -72.17
N SER A 239 -41.93 15.73 -72.31
CA SER A 239 -42.42 15.12 -73.55
C SER A 239 -42.96 13.70 -73.32
N LYS A 240 -44.27 13.57 -73.59
CA LYS A 240 -45.07 12.35 -73.87
C LYS A 240 -45.74 11.58 -72.71
N SER A 241 -46.96 12.04 -72.41
CA SER A 241 -48.26 11.33 -72.50
C SER A 241 -48.56 10.03 -71.73
N ASN A 242 -49.59 10.16 -70.87
CA ASN A 242 -50.79 9.33 -70.66
C ASN A 242 -50.68 7.86 -70.17
N VAL A 243 -51.28 7.57 -69.00
CA VAL A 243 -52.53 6.76 -68.79
C VAL A 243 -52.82 6.64 -67.28
N LYS A 244 -54.12 6.68 -66.94
CA LYS A 244 -54.74 6.63 -65.59
C LYS A 244 -54.66 5.24 -64.93
N VAL A 245 -54.77 5.16 -63.59
CA VAL A 245 -55.91 4.60 -62.81
C VAL A 245 -55.63 4.47 -61.29
N SER A 246 -56.61 4.94 -60.49
CA SER A 246 -57.10 4.67 -59.10
C SER A 246 -56.22 4.68 -57.82
N GLU A 247 -56.60 5.63 -56.90
CA GLU A 247 -57.02 5.50 -55.47
C GLU A 247 -56.76 4.18 -54.69
N ASN A 248 -56.53 4.11 -53.37
CA ASN A 248 -56.37 5.04 -52.24
C ASN A 248 -55.91 4.24 -50.98
N VAL A 249 -55.14 4.88 -50.08
CA VAL A 249 -55.27 4.90 -48.59
C VAL A 249 -54.79 3.72 -47.69
N TYR A 250 -53.96 4.12 -46.69
CA TYR A 250 -53.56 3.54 -45.38
C TYR A 250 -52.68 2.27 -45.35
N SER A 251 -51.82 2.02 -44.37
CA SER A 251 -51.04 2.76 -43.34
C SER A 251 -50.24 1.68 -42.58
N ASP A 252 -49.03 1.99 -42.13
CA ASP A 252 -48.26 1.29 -41.08
C ASP A 252 -48.01 -0.23 -41.21
N GLU A 253 -46.73 -0.58 -41.35
CA GLU A 253 -46.08 -1.47 -40.38
C GLU A 253 -44.56 -1.28 -40.45
N ASN A 254 -44.02 -0.63 -39.41
CA ASN A 254 -42.60 -0.58 -39.12
C ASN A 254 -42.08 -2.01 -38.93
N THR A 255 -41.48 -2.59 -39.96
CA THR A 255 -40.73 -3.84 -39.81
C THR A 255 -39.49 -3.55 -38.97
N ILE A 256 -39.54 -3.84 -37.67
CA ILE A 256 -38.38 -3.83 -36.79
C ILE A 256 -37.44 -4.93 -37.29
N VAL A 257 -36.39 -4.53 -38.01
CA VAL A 257 -35.29 -5.42 -38.38
C VAL A 257 -34.53 -5.75 -37.08
N CYS A 258 -34.90 -6.85 -36.42
CA CYS A 258 -34.18 -7.36 -35.25
C CYS A 258 -32.82 -7.92 -35.71
N VAL A 259 -31.79 -7.10 -35.63
CA VAL A 259 -30.39 -7.48 -35.93
C VAL A 259 -29.80 -8.27 -34.76
N GLY A 260 -30.24 -9.52 -34.55
CA GLY A 260 -29.75 -10.35 -33.44
C GLY A 260 -30.15 -11.82 -33.54
N CYS A 261 -29.48 -12.66 -32.76
CA CYS A 261 -29.75 -14.10 -32.72
C CYS A 261 -31.22 -14.41 -32.37
N GLN A 262 -31.87 -15.21 -33.22
CA GLN A 262 -33.30 -15.53 -33.13
C GLN A 262 -33.63 -16.70 -32.18
N GLN A 263 -32.63 -17.35 -31.58
CA GLN A 263 -32.88 -18.48 -30.66
C GLN A 263 -33.27 -18.03 -29.24
N TYR A 264 -34.09 -18.85 -28.59
CA TYR A 264 -34.50 -18.66 -27.19
C TYR A 264 -33.46 -19.24 -26.22
N LEU A 265 -33.27 -18.55 -25.09
CA LEU A 265 -32.40 -19.03 -24.01
C LEU A 265 -33.04 -20.25 -23.32
N VAL A 266 -32.33 -21.37 -23.29
CA VAL A 266 -32.78 -22.63 -22.67
C VAL A 266 -32.42 -22.76 -21.17
N SER A 267 -31.53 -21.91 -20.65
CA SER A 267 -31.03 -21.98 -19.28
C SER A 267 -30.75 -20.61 -18.66
N GLY A 268 -30.81 -20.52 -17.34
CA GLY A 268 -30.50 -19.32 -16.57
C GLY A 268 -31.70 -18.41 -16.28
N PRO A 269 -31.48 -17.25 -15.66
CA PRO A 269 -32.54 -16.36 -15.16
C PRO A 269 -33.39 -15.71 -16.27
N ARG A 270 -32.95 -15.82 -17.53
CA ARG A 270 -33.66 -15.31 -18.72
C ARG A 270 -34.17 -16.42 -19.63
N LYS A 271 -34.38 -17.64 -19.11
CA LYS A 271 -34.92 -18.77 -19.86
C LYS A 271 -36.25 -18.40 -20.51
N GLY A 272 -36.43 -18.73 -21.79
CA GLY A 272 -37.61 -18.40 -22.59
C GLY A 272 -37.59 -17.04 -23.28
N LEU A 273 -36.57 -16.19 -23.04
CA LEU A 273 -36.39 -14.92 -23.76
C LEU A 273 -35.48 -15.09 -25.00
N GLN A 274 -35.69 -14.25 -26.02
CA GLN A 274 -34.86 -14.21 -27.22
C GLN A 274 -33.44 -13.73 -26.90
N CYS A 275 -32.45 -14.35 -27.53
CA CYS A 275 -31.04 -14.16 -27.23
C CYS A 275 -30.52 -12.74 -27.52
N ASN A 276 -30.95 -12.12 -28.63
CA ASN A 276 -30.56 -10.78 -29.10
C ASN A 276 -29.03 -10.49 -29.11
N LEU A 277 -28.19 -11.53 -29.07
CA LEU A 277 -26.74 -11.42 -29.20
C LEU A 277 -26.35 -11.31 -30.68
N ASN A 278 -25.22 -10.67 -30.96
CA ASN A 278 -24.70 -10.50 -32.32
C ASN A 278 -24.62 -11.86 -33.05
N VAL A 279 -25.14 -11.87 -34.28
CA VAL A 279 -25.11 -13.04 -35.16
C VAL A 279 -23.67 -13.38 -35.51
N PHE A 280 -23.34 -14.66 -35.44
CA PHE A 280 -22.07 -15.23 -35.88
C PHE A 280 -22.23 -15.90 -37.25
N GLN A 281 -23.15 -16.86 -37.38
CA GLN A 281 -23.47 -17.57 -38.62
C GLN A 281 -24.89 -18.15 -38.54
N ASP A 282 -25.61 -18.25 -39.66
CA ASP A 282 -26.99 -18.78 -39.77
C ASP A 282 -28.00 -18.18 -38.77
N ASP A 283 -27.99 -16.85 -38.61
CA ASP A 283 -28.85 -16.12 -37.65
C ASP A 283 -28.70 -16.55 -36.17
N ARG A 284 -27.58 -17.21 -35.84
CA ARG A 284 -27.25 -17.69 -34.48
C ARG A 284 -26.00 -16.99 -33.95
N CYS A 285 -25.98 -16.70 -32.64
CA CYS A 285 -24.78 -16.25 -31.95
C CYS A 285 -23.86 -17.45 -31.64
N LYS A 286 -22.60 -17.20 -31.27
CA LYS A 286 -21.64 -18.26 -30.91
C LYS A 286 -22.18 -19.27 -29.89
N ARG A 287 -22.94 -18.80 -28.89
CA ARG A 287 -23.55 -19.64 -27.85
C ARG A 287 -24.60 -20.64 -28.37
N HIS A 288 -25.19 -20.33 -29.53
CA HIS A 288 -26.25 -21.09 -30.18
C HIS A 288 -25.78 -21.79 -31.46
N TYR A 289 -24.60 -21.42 -31.98
CA TYR A 289 -23.94 -22.12 -33.08
C TYR A 289 -23.27 -23.41 -32.62
N ASP A 290 -22.61 -23.40 -31.45
CA ASP A 290 -21.87 -24.56 -30.94
C ASP A 290 -22.77 -25.68 -30.36
N LYS A 291 -24.09 -25.44 -30.29
CA LYS A 291 -25.07 -26.50 -30.00
C LYS A 291 -25.49 -27.17 -31.31
N LYS A 292 -24.60 -27.99 -31.87
CA LYS A 292 -25.00 -28.97 -32.88
C LYS A 292 -26.07 -29.86 -32.26
N THR A 293 -27.20 -29.93 -32.96
CA THR A 293 -28.32 -30.83 -32.75
C THR A 293 -27.85 -32.23 -32.38
N SER A 294 -28.20 -32.68 -31.18
CA SER A 294 -28.46 -34.09 -30.87
C SER A 294 -29.97 -34.25 -30.78
#